data_AF-A0A2A6CA23-F1
#
_entry.id   AF-A0A2A6CA23-F1
#
_cell.length_a   1.000
_cell.length_b   1.000
_cell.length_c   1.000
_cell.angle_alpha   90.00
_cell.angle_beta   90.00
_cell.angle_gamma   90.00
#
_symmetry.space_group_name_H-M   'P 1'
#
loop_
_entity.id
_entity.type
_entity.pdbx_description
1 polymer ?
#
loop_
_entity_poly.entity_id
_entity_poly.type
_entity_poly.pdbx_seq_one_letter_code
_entity_poly.pdbx_strand_id
1 'polypeptide(L)'
;MVVKKAAVASDIYVWTNDDPDLEIVEPPMRVSINKNSLQYGRKDDRPPQKHTISITNHGDSPVAFKIQCSDNVNYFVNEKYGLIAGHVVREMPDIRGPNFFDLWVWRRPCTCTPQAVGLYEQRSDVLQILIAPALSFSVPPASYFHHSKPYETLRASLIYTGKASDKKANTACLNRSWRHWNTWERELKELKDKKAAESSVMQNNQ
;
A
#
# COMPACT_ATOMS: atom_id res chain seq x y z
N MET A 1 -27.71 23.19 -35.86
CA MET A 1 -26.30 22.89 -35.55
C MET A 1 -26.24 22.44 -34.11
N VAL A 2 -26.34 21.12 -33.86
CA VAL A 2 -26.37 20.56 -32.51
C VAL A 2 -24.94 20.21 -32.13
N VAL A 3 -24.39 20.93 -31.15
CA VAL A 3 -23.07 20.65 -30.60
C VAL A 3 -23.16 19.34 -29.82
N LYS A 4 -22.67 18.25 -30.39
CA LYS A 4 -22.47 16.99 -29.68
C LYS A 4 -21.37 17.22 -28.64
N LYS A 5 -21.74 17.24 -27.36
CA LYS A 5 -20.77 17.11 -26.26
C LYS A 5 -20.07 15.77 -26.42
N ALA A 6 -18.74 15.80 -26.41
CA ALA A 6 -17.91 14.61 -26.40
C ALA A 6 -18.30 13.73 -25.20
N ALA A 7 -18.62 12.47 -25.46
CA ALA A 7 -18.77 11.46 -24.43
C ALA A 7 -17.41 11.28 -23.75
N VAL A 8 -17.31 11.72 -22.50
CA VAL A 8 -16.23 11.28 -21.62
C VAL A 8 -16.56 9.83 -21.30
N ALA A 9 -15.78 8.90 -21.85
CA ALA A 9 -15.87 7.49 -21.49
C ALA A 9 -15.54 7.38 -20.00
N SER A 10 -16.58 7.25 -19.16
CA SER A 10 -16.43 6.81 -17.79
C SER A 10 -16.33 5.28 -17.83
N ASP A 11 -15.12 4.75 -17.60
CA ASP A 11 -14.79 3.32 -17.47
C ASP A 11 -15.53 2.60 -16.30
N ILE A 12 -16.61 3.18 -15.77
CA ILE A 12 -17.38 2.73 -14.61
C ILE A 12 -18.74 2.12 -15.03
N TYR A 13 -19.18 2.35 -16.28
CA TYR A 13 -20.49 1.89 -16.78
C TYR A 13 -20.32 0.84 -17.87
N VAL A 14 -20.99 -0.30 -17.70
CA VAL A 14 -21.14 -1.31 -18.77
C VAL A 14 -22.35 -0.91 -19.61
N TRP A 15 -22.13 -0.69 -20.91
CA TRP A 15 -23.22 -0.41 -21.85
C TRP A 15 -23.93 -1.73 -22.17
N THR A 16 -25.09 -1.98 -21.56
CA THR A 16 -26.04 -2.98 -22.03
C THR A 16 -27.09 -2.34 -22.94
N ASN A 17 -27.54 -3.07 -23.97
CA ASN A 17 -28.46 -2.54 -24.99
C ASN A 17 -29.84 -2.16 -24.45
N ASP A 18 -30.20 -2.60 -23.24
CA ASP A 18 -31.55 -2.47 -22.71
C ASP A 18 -31.67 -1.51 -21.49
N ASP A 19 -30.56 -1.18 -20.80
CA ASP A 19 -30.51 -0.18 -19.72
C ASP A 19 -29.05 0.27 -19.43
N PRO A 20 -28.76 1.59 -19.29
CA PRO A 20 -27.43 2.11 -18.99
C PRO A 20 -27.07 2.20 -17.49
N ASP A 21 -27.62 1.36 -16.62
CA ASP A 21 -27.66 1.63 -15.16
C ASP A 21 -26.90 0.63 -14.27
N LEU A 22 -26.02 -0.21 -14.81
CA LEU A 22 -25.14 -1.05 -13.98
C LEU A 22 -23.81 -0.35 -13.70
N GLU A 23 -23.74 0.33 -12.55
CA GLU A 23 -22.49 0.83 -11.98
C GLU A 23 -21.62 -0.36 -11.55
N ILE A 24 -20.40 -0.46 -12.09
CA ILE A 24 -19.40 -1.41 -11.57
C ILE A 24 -18.96 -0.90 -10.20
N VAL A 25 -19.59 -1.41 -9.15
CA VAL A 25 -19.16 -1.15 -7.76
C VAL A 25 -17.94 -2.04 -7.49
N GLU A 26 -16.74 -1.46 -7.61
CA GLU A 26 -15.54 -2.13 -7.15
C GLU A 26 -15.59 -2.29 -5.62
N PRO A 27 -15.28 -3.48 -5.08
CA PRO A 27 -15.34 -3.70 -3.64
C PRO A 27 -14.32 -2.79 -2.92
N PRO A 28 -14.70 -2.20 -1.77
CA PRO A 28 -13.82 -1.29 -1.04
C PRO A 28 -12.56 -2.03 -0.58
N MET A 29 -11.39 -1.47 -0.91
CA MET A 29 -10.11 -2.03 -0.49
C MET A 29 -9.86 -1.66 0.97
N ARG A 30 -9.66 -2.67 1.82
CA ARG A 30 -9.33 -2.46 3.24
C ARG A 30 -7.99 -3.08 3.57
N VAL A 31 -6.92 -2.43 3.15
CA VAL A 31 -5.54 -2.86 3.38
C VAL A 31 -4.77 -1.88 4.27
N SER A 32 -3.90 -2.42 5.13
CA SER A 32 -3.01 -1.63 5.99
C SER A 32 -1.62 -2.25 6.12
N ILE A 33 -0.64 -1.44 6.55
CA ILE A 33 0.70 -1.88 6.91
C ILE A 33 0.95 -1.78 8.42
N ASN A 34 1.68 -2.74 8.98
CA ASN A 34 2.02 -2.76 10.40
C ASN A 34 3.13 -1.77 10.79
N LYS A 35 3.94 -1.31 9.85
CA LYS A 35 5.08 -0.41 10.05
C LYS A 35 5.23 0.47 8.83
N ASN A 36 5.46 1.76 9.02
CA ASN A 36 5.60 2.74 7.93
C ASN A 36 6.87 3.58 8.04
N SER A 37 7.69 3.38 9.07
CA SER A 37 9.02 4.00 9.20
C SER A 37 10.04 2.91 9.43
N LEU A 38 10.95 2.75 8.47
CA LEU A 38 12.02 1.77 8.49
C LEU A 38 13.37 2.48 8.53
N GLN A 39 14.06 2.38 9.66
CA GLN A 39 15.35 3.02 9.87
C GLN A 39 16.49 2.02 9.66
N TYR A 40 17.44 2.38 8.82
CA TYR A 40 18.61 1.60 8.48
C TYR A 40 19.88 2.32 8.91
N GLY A 41 20.76 1.56 9.56
CA GLY A 41 22.12 1.98 9.85
C GLY A 41 23.04 1.78 8.67
N ARG A 42 24.23 2.38 8.75
CA ARG A 42 25.34 2.08 7.85
C ARG A 42 25.87 0.70 8.18
N LYS A 43 25.89 -0.15 7.17
CA LYS A 43 26.47 -1.48 7.25
C LYS A 43 27.45 -1.62 6.10
N ASP A 44 28.72 -1.77 6.46
CA ASP A 44 29.80 -1.79 5.48
C ASP A 44 29.86 -3.17 4.80
N ASP A 45 29.78 -4.25 5.58
CA ASP A 45 29.87 -5.63 5.09
C ASP A 45 28.55 -6.40 5.04
N ARG A 46 28.56 -7.55 4.35
CA ARG A 46 27.47 -8.52 4.34
C ARG A 46 27.26 -9.14 5.73
N PRO A 47 26.06 -9.63 6.08
CA PRO A 47 24.83 -9.68 5.26
C PRO A 47 24.08 -8.33 5.21
N PRO A 48 23.20 -8.09 4.23
CA PRO A 48 22.38 -6.87 4.18
C PRO A 48 21.51 -6.70 5.45
N GLN A 49 21.15 -5.45 5.76
CA GLN A 49 20.23 -5.15 6.85
C GLN A 49 18.78 -5.38 6.37
N LYS A 50 17.99 -6.10 7.16
CA LYS A 50 16.63 -6.52 6.83
C LYS A 50 15.62 -5.87 7.78
N HIS A 51 14.52 -5.38 7.22
CA HIS A 51 13.28 -5.10 7.94
C HIS A 51 12.12 -5.90 7.34
N THR A 52 11.11 -6.13 8.17
CA THR A 52 9.87 -6.82 7.78
C THR A 52 8.68 -5.90 8.03
N ILE A 53 7.90 -5.68 6.97
CA ILE A 53 6.61 -5.02 6.96
C ILE A 53 5.56 -6.08 6.65
N SER A 54 4.45 -6.09 7.39
CA SER A 54 3.32 -6.96 7.10
C SER A 54 2.22 -6.12 6.47
N ILE A 55 1.81 -6.49 5.26
CA ILE A 55 0.67 -5.92 4.54
C ILE A 55 -0.52 -6.81 4.87
N THR A 56 -1.58 -6.26 5.49
CA THR A 56 -2.74 -7.04 5.92
C THR A 56 -3.99 -6.55 5.20
N ASN A 57 -4.69 -7.49 4.57
CA ASN A 57 -6.02 -7.28 4.00
C ASN A 57 -7.08 -7.60 5.07
N HIS A 58 -7.88 -6.59 5.37
CA HIS A 58 -9.05 -6.63 6.26
C HIS A 58 -10.36 -6.62 5.47
N GLY A 59 -10.30 -6.59 4.14
CA GLY A 59 -11.45 -6.69 3.26
C GLY A 59 -11.83 -8.13 2.96
N ASP A 60 -13.03 -8.29 2.42
CA ASP A 60 -13.59 -9.60 2.04
C ASP A 60 -13.05 -10.08 0.69
N SER A 61 -12.77 -9.14 -0.21
CA SER A 61 -12.24 -9.41 -1.55
C SER A 61 -10.71 -9.52 -1.54
N PRO A 62 -10.12 -10.36 -2.42
CA PRO A 62 -8.68 -10.41 -2.57
C PRO A 62 -8.14 -9.14 -3.22
N VAL A 63 -6.88 -8.84 -2.94
CA VAL A 63 -6.19 -7.65 -3.42
C VAL A 63 -4.85 -8.01 -4.04
N ALA A 64 -4.52 -7.34 -5.14
CA ALA A 64 -3.19 -7.40 -5.73
C ALA A 64 -2.35 -6.24 -5.20
N PHE A 65 -1.05 -6.47 -5.01
CA PHE A 65 -0.12 -5.41 -4.65
C PHE A 65 1.06 -5.32 -5.63
N LYS A 66 1.59 -4.11 -5.77
CA LYS A 66 2.83 -3.80 -6.51
C LYS A 66 3.69 -2.89 -5.66
N ILE A 67 4.98 -3.21 -5.58
CA ILE A 67 5.93 -2.50 -4.73
C ILE A 67 6.87 -1.67 -5.60
N GLN A 68 7.01 -0.40 -5.24
CA GLN A 68 7.88 0.57 -5.88
C GLN A 68 8.73 1.28 -4.82
N CYS A 69 10.04 1.24 -4.97
CA CYS A 69 10.95 2.05 -4.15
C CYS A 69 11.40 3.28 -4.95
N SER A 70 11.58 4.41 -4.28
CA SER A 70 12.25 5.57 -4.87
C SER A 70 13.70 5.26 -5.27
N ASP A 71 14.37 4.39 -4.50
CA ASP A 71 15.73 3.93 -4.77
C ASP A 71 15.79 2.39 -4.84
N ASN A 72 15.80 1.87 -6.07
CA ASN A 72 15.93 0.44 -6.36
C ASN A 72 17.39 -0.05 -6.40
N VAL A 73 18.36 0.86 -6.30
CA VAL A 73 19.79 0.52 -6.29
C VAL A 73 20.20 0.11 -4.88
N ASN A 74 19.78 0.88 -3.88
CA ASN A 74 20.18 0.67 -2.48
C ASN A 74 19.22 -0.23 -1.71
N TYR A 75 17.95 -0.27 -2.09
CA TYR A 75 16.95 -1.13 -1.47
C TYR A 75 16.46 -2.21 -2.43
N PHE A 76 16.18 -3.37 -1.88
CA PHE A 76 15.56 -4.47 -2.61
C PHE A 76 14.54 -5.19 -1.74
N VAL A 77 13.60 -5.84 -2.38
CA VAL A 77 12.47 -6.51 -1.75
C VAL A 77 12.38 -7.97 -2.19
N ASN A 78 11.70 -8.81 -1.41
CA ASN A 78 11.57 -10.24 -1.72
C ASN A 78 10.69 -10.47 -2.95
N GLU A 79 9.55 -9.79 -2.99
CA GLU A 79 8.60 -9.87 -4.10
C GLU A 79 8.18 -8.46 -4.50
N LYS A 80 8.02 -8.23 -5.80
CA LYS A 80 7.53 -6.94 -6.32
C LYS A 80 6.03 -6.92 -6.55
N TYR A 81 5.44 -8.09 -6.75
CA TYR A 81 4.03 -8.27 -7.03
C TYR A 81 3.52 -9.48 -6.27
N GLY A 82 2.27 -9.44 -5.84
CA GLY A 82 1.63 -10.58 -5.21
C GLY A 82 0.14 -10.36 -5.02
N LEU A 83 -0.51 -11.40 -4.49
CA LEU A 83 -1.92 -11.41 -4.16
C LEU A 83 -2.07 -11.68 -2.66
N ILE A 84 -3.00 -10.98 -2.02
CA ILE A 84 -3.37 -11.18 -0.63
C ILE A 84 -4.82 -11.58 -0.60
N ALA A 85 -5.11 -12.71 0.04
CA ALA A 85 -6.47 -13.21 0.15
C ALA A 85 -7.34 -12.24 0.96
N GLY A 86 -8.63 -12.17 0.63
CA GLY A 86 -9.62 -11.54 1.48
C GLY A 86 -10.03 -12.44 2.63
N HIS A 87 -10.80 -11.90 3.57
CA HIS A 87 -11.31 -12.62 4.73
C HIS A 87 -12.09 -13.89 4.35
N VAL A 88 -12.98 -13.78 3.36
CA VAL A 88 -13.87 -14.88 2.93
C VAL A 88 -13.08 -16.10 2.46
N VAL A 89 -11.99 -15.89 1.72
CA VAL A 89 -11.17 -16.99 1.20
C VAL A 89 -10.39 -17.66 2.32
N ARG A 90 -9.98 -16.92 3.35
CA ARG A 90 -9.30 -17.48 4.53
C ARG A 90 -10.21 -18.45 5.31
N GLU A 91 -11.51 -18.18 5.34
CA GLU A 91 -12.50 -19.00 6.05
C GLU A 91 -12.89 -20.27 5.29
N MET A 92 -12.55 -20.38 4.00
CA MET A 92 -12.82 -21.59 3.23
C MET A 92 -11.90 -22.74 3.67
N PRO A 93 -12.46 -23.92 4.01
CA PRO A 93 -11.71 -25.03 4.58
C PRO A 93 -10.63 -25.59 3.64
N ASP A 94 -10.85 -25.54 2.32
CA ASP A 94 -10.00 -26.18 1.31
C ASP A 94 -8.97 -25.24 0.66
N ILE A 95 -9.15 -23.91 0.77
CA ILE A 95 -8.27 -22.91 0.13
C ILE A 95 -7.84 -21.90 1.19
N ARG A 96 -6.89 -22.28 2.05
CA ARG A 96 -6.35 -21.38 3.08
C ARG A 96 -5.33 -20.40 2.47
N GLY A 97 -5.82 -19.29 1.95
CA GLY A 97 -4.96 -18.16 1.57
C GLY A 97 -4.67 -17.25 2.78
N PRO A 98 -3.43 -16.83 3.03
CA PRO A 98 -3.15 -15.84 4.07
C PRO A 98 -3.72 -14.48 3.66
N ASN A 99 -4.36 -13.80 4.61
CA ASN A 99 -4.85 -12.43 4.44
C ASN A 99 -3.77 -11.38 4.76
N PHE A 100 -2.52 -11.82 4.89
CA PHE A 100 -1.38 -10.95 5.09
C PHE A 100 -0.19 -11.42 4.26
N PHE A 101 0.70 -10.49 3.96
CA PHE A 101 1.96 -10.75 3.28
C PHE A 101 3.09 -10.06 4.02
N ASP A 102 4.15 -10.83 4.33
CA ASP A 102 5.35 -10.30 4.97
C ASP A 102 6.35 -9.86 3.91
N LEU A 103 6.35 -8.55 3.65
CA LEU A 103 7.30 -7.87 2.80
C LEU A 103 8.64 -7.73 3.53
N TRP A 104 9.69 -8.26 2.93
CA TRP A 104 11.06 -8.09 3.39
C TRP A 104 11.71 -6.97 2.59
N VAL A 105 12.16 -5.94 3.29
CA VAL A 105 12.89 -4.82 2.69
C VAL A 105 14.32 -4.88 3.20
N TRP A 106 15.25 -5.01 2.27
CA TRP A 106 16.66 -5.01 2.59
C TRP A 106 17.33 -3.75 2.07
N ARG A 107 18.32 -3.31 2.82
CA ARG A 107 19.28 -2.31 2.38
C ARG A 107 20.61 -2.98 2.05
N ARG A 108 21.16 -2.66 0.87
CA ARG A 108 22.46 -3.16 0.43
C ARG A 108 23.58 -2.64 1.36
N PRO A 109 24.62 -3.45 1.61
CA PRO A 109 25.83 -2.98 2.26
C PRO A 109 26.55 -1.92 1.43
N CYS A 110 27.24 -1.01 2.10
CA CYS A 110 27.92 0.14 1.49
C CYS A 110 29.11 -0.26 0.60
N THR A 111 29.72 -1.43 0.84
CA THR A 111 30.76 -2.00 -0.05
C THR A 111 30.23 -2.40 -1.43
N CYS A 112 28.92 -2.61 -1.56
CA CYS A 112 28.30 -3.11 -2.79
C CYS A 112 27.79 -1.98 -3.70
N THR A 113 27.88 -0.72 -3.26
CA THR A 113 27.33 0.45 -3.97
C THR A 113 28.44 1.19 -4.70
N PRO A 114 28.40 1.31 -6.04
CA PRO A 114 29.44 1.95 -6.83
C PRO A 114 29.52 3.47 -6.63
N GLN A 115 28.53 4.08 -5.96
CA GLN A 115 28.51 5.49 -5.61
C GLN A 115 28.94 5.66 -4.16
N ALA A 116 30.20 6.04 -3.95
CA ALA A 116 30.75 6.38 -2.62
C ALA A 116 30.16 7.70 -2.04
N VAL A 117 29.45 8.46 -2.87
CA VAL A 117 28.87 9.77 -2.51
C VAL A 117 27.58 9.55 -1.69
N GLY A 118 27.51 10.16 -0.51
CA GLY A 118 26.33 10.07 0.37
C GLY A 118 26.30 8.85 1.31
N LEU A 119 27.35 8.04 1.36
CA LEU A 119 27.44 6.89 2.27
C LEU A 119 27.33 7.27 3.76
N TYR A 120 27.76 8.47 4.12
CA TYR A 120 27.75 8.96 5.49
C TYR A 120 26.61 9.94 5.76
N GLU A 121 25.83 10.27 4.74
CA GLU A 121 24.75 11.24 4.82
C GLU A 121 23.43 10.56 5.17
N GLN A 122 22.64 11.29 5.96
CA GLN A 122 21.28 10.84 6.24
C GLN A 122 20.42 11.04 5.00
N ARG A 123 19.72 9.98 4.59
CA ARG A 123 18.85 9.98 3.42
C ARG A 123 17.46 9.45 3.78
N SER A 124 16.43 10.03 3.18
CA SER A 124 15.06 9.55 3.31
C SER A 124 14.53 9.19 1.93
N ASP A 125 14.19 7.93 1.76
CA ASP A 125 13.58 7.36 0.56
C ASP A 125 12.15 6.91 0.88
N VAL A 126 11.37 6.62 -0.15
CA VAL A 126 9.96 6.24 -0.01
C VAL A 126 9.71 4.89 -0.68
N LEU A 127 9.05 4.01 0.06
CA LEU A 127 8.46 2.76 -0.41
C LEU A 127 6.97 2.99 -0.65
N GLN A 128 6.53 2.81 -1.88
CA GLN A 128 5.14 2.87 -2.30
C GLN A 128 4.63 1.46 -2.56
N ILE A 129 3.49 1.13 -1.97
CA ILE A 129 2.78 -0.12 -2.17
C ILE A 129 1.47 0.24 -2.84
N LEU A 130 1.40 -0.03 -4.15
CA LEU A 130 0.20 0.16 -4.94
C LEU A 130 -0.71 -1.04 -4.74
N ILE A 131 -2.00 -0.78 -4.55
CA ILE A 131 -3.02 -1.79 -4.27
C ILE A 131 -4.11 -1.66 -5.33
N ALA A 132 -4.50 -2.81 -5.86
CA ALA A 132 -5.60 -2.94 -6.80
C ALA A 132 -6.55 -4.06 -6.34
N PRO A 133 -7.86 -3.95 -6.60
CA PRO A 133 -8.79 -5.04 -6.34
C PRO A 133 -8.46 -6.22 -7.27
N ALA A 134 -8.36 -7.43 -6.70
CA ALA A 134 -8.16 -8.65 -7.48
C ALA A 134 -9.52 -9.32 -7.70
N LEU A 135 -9.85 -9.60 -8.95
CA LEU A 135 -11.10 -10.29 -9.32
C LEU A 135 -10.94 -11.82 -9.32
N SER A 136 -9.72 -12.33 -9.44
CA SER A 136 -9.43 -13.77 -9.49
C SER A 136 -7.99 -14.05 -9.07
N PHE A 137 -7.75 -15.21 -8.46
CA PHE A 137 -6.40 -15.69 -8.15
C PHE A 137 -5.66 -16.29 -9.36
N SER A 138 -6.37 -16.57 -10.46
CA SER A 138 -5.79 -17.15 -11.68
C SER A 138 -5.07 -16.12 -12.55
N VAL A 139 -5.34 -14.84 -12.36
CA VAL A 139 -4.73 -13.76 -13.14
C VAL A 139 -3.36 -13.40 -12.55
N PRO A 140 -2.30 -13.30 -13.38
CA PRO A 140 -0.99 -12.88 -12.89
C PRO A 140 -1.05 -11.53 -12.16
N PRO A 141 -0.43 -11.40 -10.97
CA PRO A 141 -0.54 -10.19 -10.15
C PRO A 141 -0.10 -8.90 -10.87
N ALA A 142 0.90 -9.01 -11.76
CA ALA A 142 1.39 -7.87 -12.55
C ALA A 142 0.34 -7.32 -13.52
N SER A 143 -0.57 -8.16 -14.04
CA SER A 143 -1.59 -7.75 -15.01
C SER A 143 -2.59 -6.75 -14.43
N TYR A 144 -2.83 -6.79 -13.11
CA TYR A 144 -3.67 -5.82 -12.41
C TYR A 144 -3.09 -4.39 -12.44
N PHE A 145 -1.80 -4.24 -12.74
CA PHE A 145 -1.09 -2.96 -12.72
C PHE A 145 -0.74 -2.41 -14.12
N HIS A 146 -1.27 -3.02 -15.18
CA HIS A 146 -1.06 -2.55 -16.56
C HIS A 146 -2.08 -1.51 -17.01
N HIS A 147 -3.28 -1.50 -16.43
CA HIS A 147 -4.37 -0.60 -16.82
C HIS A 147 -4.40 0.64 -15.92
N SER A 148 -4.86 1.78 -16.42
CA SER A 148 -4.96 3.06 -15.67
C SER A 148 -6.10 3.07 -14.63
N LYS A 149 -6.28 1.98 -13.87
CA LYS A 149 -7.25 1.91 -12.78
C LYS A 149 -6.84 2.78 -11.60
N PRO A 150 -7.77 3.27 -10.78
CA PRO A 150 -7.43 3.99 -9.56
C PRO A 150 -6.74 3.04 -8.58
N TYR A 151 -5.44 3.25 -8.38
CA TYR A 151 -4.69 2.53 -7.35
C TYR A 151 -4.77 3.27 -6.03
N GLU A 152 -4.99 2.52 -4.96
CA GLU A 152 -4.69 3.02 -3.63
C GLU A 152 -3.21 2.82 -3.33
N THR A 153 -2.58 3.81 -2.71
CA THR A 153 -1.14 3.78 -2.42
C THR A 153 -0.91 3.80 -0.93
N LEU A 154 -0.34 2.74 -0.39
CA LEU A 154 0.26 2.76 0.95
C LEU A 154 1.71 3.21 0.87
N ARG A 155 2.19 3.90 1.91
CA ARG A 155 3.53 4.48 1.94
C ARG A 155 4.29 4.13 3.21
N ALA A 156 5.55 3.77 3.04
CA ALA A 156 6.51 3.66 4.13
C ALA A 156 7.77 4.47 3.81
N SER A 157 8.32 5.16 4.82
CA SER A 157 9.60 5.85 4.71
C SER A 157 10.75 4.90 4.99
N LEU A 158 11.76 4.97 4.15
CA LEU A 158 13.04 4.28 4.28
C LEU A 158 14.08 5.32 4.71
N ILE A 159 14.45 5.31 5.98
CA ILE A 159 15.36 6.30 6.56
C ILE A 159 16.73 5.67 6.71
N TYR A 160 17.71 6.18 5.98
CA TYR A 160 19.11 5.82 6.15
C TYR A 160 19.83 6.84 7.03
N THR A 161 20.53 6.40 8.08
CA THR A 161 21.14 7.30 9.05
C THR A 161 22.59 7.69 8.78
N GLY A 162 23.33 7.00 7.91
CA GLY A 162 24.78 7.22 7.71
C GLY A 162 25.69 6.77 8.87
N LYS A 163 25.13 6.66 10.08
CA LYS A 163 25.78 6.17 11.31
C LYS A 163 25.90 4.66 11.32
N ALA A 164 26.93 4.12 11.96
CA ALA A 164 27.13 2.67 12.10
C ALA A 164 25.85 1.97 12.61
N SER A 165 25.59 0.78 12.08
CA SER A 165 24.42 -0.03 12.41
C SER A 165 24.48 -0.57 13.84
N ASP A 166 24.12 0.24 14.82
CA ASP A 166 23.81 -0.22 16.17
C ASP A 166 22.40 -0.79 16.26
N LYS A 167 22.13 -1.64 17.26
CA LYS A 167 20.77 -2.16 17.55
C LYS A 167 19.72 -1.04 17.71
N LYS A 168 20.15 0.16 18.12
CA LYS A 168 19.31 1.35 18.26
C LYS A 168 19.04 2.10 16.95
N ALA A 169 19.92 1.97 15.96
CA ALA A 169 19.75 2.62 14.65
C ALA A 169 18.86 1.79 13.71
N ASN A 170 18.73 0.49 13.97
CA ASN A 170 17.93 -0.43 13.17
C ASN A 170 16.52 -0.60 13.73
N THR A 171 15.69 0.44 13.65
CA THR A 171 14.34 0.42 14.20
C THR A 171 13.29 0.43 13.09
N ALA A 172 12.17 -0.23 13.33
CA ALA A 172 11.03 -0.20 12.43
C ALA A 172 9.76 -0.03 13.26
N CYS A 173 9.00 1.03 12.99
CA CYS A 173 7.83 1.40 13.78
C CYS A 173 6.65 1.86 12.91
N LEU A 174 5.47 1.87 13.53
CA LEU A 174 4.28 2.47 12.96
C LEU A 174 4.12 3.89 13.49
N ASN A 175 4.28 4.86 12.62
CA ASN A 175 3.94 6.24 12.88
C ASN A 175 2.51 6.52 12.39
N ARG A 176 1.55 6.48 13.31
CA ARG A 176 0.11 6.69 13.00
C ARG A 176 -0.23 8.12 12.57
N SER A 177 0.68 9.08 12.76
CA SER A 177 0.48 10.48 12.33
C SER A 177 0.68 10.67 10.83
N TRP A 178 1.40 9.76 10.18
CA TRP A 178 1.62 9.81 8.74
C TRP A 178 0.40 9.26 8.02
N ARG A 179 0.04 9.85 6.88
CA ARG A 179 -1.06 9.37 6.04
C ARG A 179 -0.66 8.14 5.24
N HIS A 180 -1.65 7.42 4.71
CA HIS A 180 -1.43 6.30 3.78
C HIS A 180 -0.75 5.07 4.39
N TRP A 181 -0.92 4.84 5.70
CA TRP A 181 -0.59 3.53 6.30
C TRP A 181 -1.78 2.56 6.25
N ASN A 182 -2.96 3.07 5.90
CA ASN A 182 -4.14 2.29 5.55
C ASN A 182 -4.88 2.99 4.40
N THR A 183 -5.85 2.27 3.85
CA THR A 183 -6.68 2.64 2.69
C THR A 183 -7.95 3.40 3.10
N TRP A 184 -8.50 3.09 4.28
CA TRP A 184 -9.78 3.64 4.79
C TRP A 184 -9.64 4.88 5.69
N GLU A 185 -8.51 5.60 5.67
CA GLU A 185 -8.26 6.78 6.50
C GLU A 185 -9.29 7.89 6.24
N ARG A 186 -9.69 8.04 4.97
CA ARG A 186 -10.72 9.01 4.56
C ARG A 186 -12.08 8.66 5.15
N GLU A 187 -12.52 7.41 5.04
CA GLU A 187 -13.79 6.94 5.62
C GLU A 187 -13.84 7.15 7.14
N LEU A 188 -12.72 6.86 7.83
CA LEU A 188 -12.60 7.09 9.27
C LEU A 188 -12.78 8.57 9.65
N LYS A 189 -12.26 9.49 8.82
CA LYS A 189 -12.41 10.92 9.05
C LYS A 189 -13.86 11.36 8.84
N GLU A 190 -14.48 10.93 7.74
CA GLU A 190 -15.88 11.24 7.44
C GLU A 190 -16.85 10.73 8.51
N LEU A 191 -16.62 9.51 9.04
CA LEU A 191 -17.40 8.96 10.14
C LEU A 191 -17.26 9.76 11.44
N LYS A 192 -16.06 10.27 11.74
CA LYS A 192 -15.83 11.14 12.91
C LYS A 192 -16.53 12.47 12.77
N ASP A 193 -16.44 13.07 11.59
CA ASP A 193 -17.05 14.37 11.30
C ASP A 193 -18.59 14.27 11.37
N LYS A 194 -19.19 13.18 10.87
CA LYS A 194 -20.62 12.89 11.02
C LYS A 194 -21.04 12.74 12.48
N LYS A 195 -20.30 11.93 13.25
CA LYS A 195 -20.59 11.75 14.69
C LYS A 195 -20.47 13.06 15.48
N ALA A 196 -19.49 13.90 15.15
CA ALA A 196 -19.33 15.20 15.78
C ALA A 196 -20.51 16.14 15.47
N ALA A 197 -20.97 16.15 14.22
CA ALA A 197 -22.16 16.89 13.81
C ALA A 197 -23.42 16.40 14.55
N GLU A 198 -23.64 15.09 14.63
CA GLU A 198 -24.76 14.49 15.35
C GLU A 198 -24.73 14.82 16.86
N SER A 199 -23.56 14.77 17.49
CA SER A 199 -23.42 15.14 18.91
C SER A 199 -23.68 16.63 19.17
N SER A 200 -23.36 17.50 18.22
CA SER A 200 -23.59 18.95 18.34
C SER A 200 -25.07 19.29 18.18
N VAL A 201 -25.79 18.55 17.33
CA VAL A 201 -27.25 18.69 17.16
C VAL A 201 -28.00 18.22 18.40
N MET A 202 -27.55 17.15 19.07
CA MET A 202 -28.17 16.65 20.30
C MET A 202 -28.00 17.61 21.49
N GLN A 203 -26.88 18.35 21.57
CA GLN A 203 -26.63 19.32 22.65
C GLN A 203 -27.38 20.64 22.48
N ASN A 204 -27.75 21.02 21.25
CA ASN A 204 -28.53 22.24 20.99
C ASN A 204 -30.06 22.05 21.14
N ASN A 205 -30.51 20.81 21.33
CA ASN A 205 -31.92 20.44 21.53
C ASN A 205 -32.26 20.13 23.00
N GLN A 206 -31.36 20.46 23.94
CA GLN A 206 -31.56 20.43 25.39
C GLN A 206 -31.56 21.85 25.94
#